data_AF-A0A4Y9S996-F1
#
_entry.id   AF-A0A4Y9S996-F1
#
_cell.length_a   1.000
_cell.length_b   1.000
_cell.length_c   1.000
_cell.angle_alpha   90.00
_cell.angle_beta   90.00
_cell.angle_gamma   90.00
#
_symmetry.space_group_name_H-M   'P 1'
#
loop_
_entity.id
_entity.type
_entity.pdbx_description
1 polymer ?
#
loop_
_entity_poly.entity_id
_entity_poly.type
_entity_poly.pdbx_seq_one_letter_code
_entity_poly.pdbx_strand_id
1 'polypeptide(L)'
;MLSGHLYRCSSQHFTLRSIASQNPFALLTLAHLRTQRARHAADRLYAAKRQLTELLYQRGGHKERTIVMFKVINWMMALPEPHQRRYWRDVLKLEKERNMEWISPPEQSFIDEGWQKGLKKGLKEGWEQGLEQGLEQGLKRGLQ
;
A
#
# COMPACT_ATOMS: atom_id res chain seq x y z
N MET A 1 -14.03 -39.00 18.24
CA MET A 1 -12.66 -38.65 17.80
C MET A 1 -12.71 -38.66 16.28
N LEU A 2 -12.61 -37.58 15.49
CA LEU A 2 -11.92 -36.31 15.57
C LEU A 2 -12.76 -35.26 14.82
N SER A 3 -13.14 -34.15 15.46
CA SER A 3 -13.56 -32.92 14.75
C SER A 3 -12.68 -31.81 15.28
N GLY A 4 -11.73 -31.39 14.48
CA GLY A 4 -10.75 -30.40 14.91
C GLY A 4 -10.01 -29.84 13.74
N HIS A 5 -10.65 -29.00 12.95
CA HIS A 5 -10.01 -27.94 12.16
C HIS A 5 -11.09 -26.93 11.75
N LEU A 6 -10.70 -25.65 11.71
CA LEU A 6 -11.50 -24.46 11.35
C LEU A 6 -12.00 -23.56 12.48
N TYR A 7 -11.20 -23.30 13.52
CA TYR A 7 -11.28 -22.00 14.21
C TYR A 7 -9.88 -21.48 14.55
N ARG A 8 -9.13 -21.05 13.53
CA ARG A 8 -7.93 -20.24 13.73
C ARG A 8 -7.92 -19.04 12.79
N CYS A 9 -8.94 -18.20 12.91
CA CYS A 9 -8.98 -16.89 12.26
C CYS A 9 -9.75 -15.88 13.13
N SER A 10 -9.12 -15.42 14.22
CA SER A 10 -9.65 -14.27 14.99
C SER A 10 -8.63 -13.60 15.92
N SER A 11 -7.49 -14.23 16.23
CA SER A 11 -6.58 -13.70 17.26
C SER A 11 -5.60 -12.60 16.81
N GLN A 12 -5.61 -12.14 15.55
CA GLN A 12 -4.77 -11.00 15.13
C GLN A 12 -5.51 -9.65 15.11
N HIS A 13 -6.82 -9.64 15.38
CA HIS A 13 -7.61 -8.41 15.35
C HIS A 13 -7.57 -7.61 16.66
N PHE A 14 -7.27 -8.24 17.80
CA PHE A 14 -7.50 -7.63 19.11
C PHE A 14 -6.32 -6.82 19.68
N THR A 15 -5.07 -7.17 19.37
CA THR A 15 -3.88 -6.51 19.97
C THR A 15 -3.47 -5.20 19.30
N LEU A 16 -4.07 -4.81 18.17
CA LEU A 16 -3.68 -3.59 17.44
C LEU A 16 -4.45 -2.34 17.85
N ARG A 17 -5.53 -2.49 18.62
CA ARG A 17 -6.30 -1.33 19.12
C ARG A 17 -5.53 -0.55 20.18
N SER A 18 -4.60 -1.20 20.89
CA SER A 18 -3.85 -0.63 22.02
C SER A 18 -2.55 0.11 21.64
N ILE A 19 -2.04 -0.02 20.40
CA ILE A 19 -0.89 0.76 19.92
C ILE A 19 -1.35 2.04 19.19
N ALA A 20 -2.66 2.25 19.07
CA ALA A 20 -3.26 3.52 18.66
C ALA A 20 -3.14 4.58 19.77
N SER A 21 -1.92 4.78 20.28
CA SER A 21 -1.58 6.00 20.99
C SER A 21 -1.83 7.20 20.06
N GLN A 22 -2.07 8.37 20.63
CA GLN A 22 -2.05 9.64 19.90
C GLN A 22 -0.65 9.99 19.34
N ASN A 23 0.27 9.04 19.26
CA ASN A 23 1.55 9.19 18.59
C ASN A 23 1.43 8.78 17.11
N PRO A 24 1.73 9.68 16.14
CA PRO A 24 1.72 9.29 14.73
C PRO A 24 2.84 8.32 14.33
N PHE A 25 3.97 8.31 15.05
CA PHE A 25 5.06 7.37 14.78
C PHE A 25 4.64 5.93 15.01
N ALA A 26 3.73 5.68 15.97
CA ALA A 26 3.20 4.34 16.21
C ALA A 26 2.48 3.76 14.98
N LEU A 27 1.76 4.61 14.23
CA LEU A 27 1.09 4.22 12.99
C LEU A 27 2.10 3.89 11.88
N LEU A 28 3.17 4.68 11.78
CA LEU A 28 4.27 4.44 10.84
C LEU A 28 5.04 3.16 11.16
N THR A 29 5.33 2.91 12.45
CA THR A 29 5.94 1.65 12.89
C THR A 29 5.06 0.46 12.53
N LEU A 30 3.74 0.57 12.73
CA LEU A 30 2.80 -0.47 12.34
C LEU A 30 2.80 -0.70 10.82
N ALA A 31 2.81 0.37 10.02
CA ALA A 31 2.92 0.27 8.56
C ALA A 31 4.21 -0.46 8.16
N HIS A 32 5.35 -0.08 8.73
CA HIS A 32 6.63 -0.70 8.44
C HIS A 32 6.64 -2.21 8.75
N LEU A 33 6.15 -2.59 9.94
CA LEU A 33 6.03 -3.99 10.34
C LEU A 33 5.09 -4.78 9.42
N ARG A 34 4.01 -4.15 8.94
CA ARG A 34 3.07 -4.79 8.00
C ARG A 34 3.69 -4.97 6.63
N THR A 35 4.45 -4.00 6.13
CA THR A 35 5.23 -4.13 4.89
C THR A 35 6.20 -5.29 4.97
N GLN A 36 7.01 -5.37 6.03
CA GLN A 36 7.96 -6.48 6.21
C GLN A 36 7.27 -7.84 6.27
N ARG A 37 6.13 -7.95 6.97
CA ARG A 37 5.38 -9.21 7.10
C ARG A 37 4.68 -9.64 5.82
N ALA A 38 4.19 -8.71 5.02
CA ALA A 38 3.51 -9.03 3.77
C ALA A 38 4.48 -9.61 2.73
N ARG A 39 5.77 -9.29 2.81
CA ARG A 39 6.78 -9.68 1.81
C ARG A 39 6.26 -9.36 0.40
N HIS A 40 6.13 -10.35 -0.48
CA HIS A 40 5.63 -10.21 -1.86
C HIS A 40 4.12 -10.50 -2.01
N ALA A 41 3.37 -10.68 -0.92
CA ALA A 41 1.94 -10.97 -0.97
C ALA A 41 1.12 -9.68 -1.12
N ALA A 42 0.85 -9.29 -2.38
CA ALA A 42 0.17 -8.05 -2.73
C ALA A 42 -1.21 -7.89 -2.06
N ASP A 43 -2.00 -8.96 -1.96
CA ASP A 43 -3.33 -8.91 -1.32
C ASP A 43 -3.24 -8.59 0.18
N ARG A 44 -2.24 -9.16 0.87
CA ARG A 44 -2.02 -8.90 2.30
C ARG A 44 -1.53 -7.48 2.52
N LEU A 45 -0.66 -6.99 1.64
CA LEU A 45 -0.17 -5.61 1.69
C LEU A 45 -1.30 -4.61 1.43
N TYR A 46 -2.15 -4.88 0.45
CA TYR A 46 -3.34 -4.10 0.15
C TYR A 46 -4.31 -4.05 1.34
N ALA A 47 -4.64 -5.20 1.92
CA ALA A 47 -5.53 -5.27 3.08
C ALA A 47 -4.96 -4.49 4.27
N ALA A 48 -3.66 -4.61 4.52
CA ALA A 48 -2.98 -3.86 5.58
C ALA A 48 -2.98 -2.34 5.31
N LYS A 49 -2.66 -1.91 4.07
CA LYS A 49 -2.65 -0.51 3.67
C LYS A 49 -4.03 0.12 3.85
N ARG A 50 -5.09 -0.57 3.42
CA ARG A 50 -6.49 -0.15 3.59
C ARG A 50 -6.84 0.02 5.08
N GLN A 51 -6.52 -0.98 5.90
CA GLN A 51 -6.76 -0.92 7.36
C GLN A 51 -6.02 0.26 8.02
N LEU A 52 -4.76 0.51 7.65
CA LEU A 52 -3.99 1.65 8.17
C LEU A 52 -4.63 2.98 7.80
N THR A 53 -5.10 3.10 6.56
CA THR A 53 -5.78 4.29 6.09
C THR A 53 -7.09 4.51 6.84
N GLU A 54 -7.92 3.49 7.00
CA GLU A 54 -9.14 3.57 7.81
C GLU A 54 -8.85 3.99 9.26
N LEU A 55 -7.80 3.43 9.89
CA LEU A 55 -7.36 3.82 11.24
C LEU A 55 -6.89 5.28 11.31
N LEU A 56 -6.17 5.75 10.28
CA LEU A 56 -5.71 7.13 10.19
C LEU A 56 -6.91 8.10 10.19
N TYR A 57 -7.96 7.80 9.43
CA TYR A 57 -9.19 8.60 9.42
C TYR A 57 -10.00 8.48 10.71
N GLN A 58 -10.13 7.29 11.28
CA GLN A 58 -10.88 7.06 12.53
C GLN A 58 -10.31 7.84 13.70
N ARG A 59 -9.00 8.04 13.74
CA ARG A 59 -8.32 8.69 14.84
C ARG A 59 -8.67 10.18 14.98
N GLY A 60 -9.16 10.83 13.93
CA GLY A 60 -9.56 12.24 13.95
C GLY A 60 -8.39 13.14 14.35
N GLY A 61 -7.62 13.62 13.37
CA GLY A 61 -6.48 14.52 13.59
C GLY A 61 -6.58 15.79 12.75
N HIS A 62 -5.68 16.74 13.01
CA HIS A 62 -5.49 17.90 12.13
C HIS A 62 -5.27 17.43 10.69
N LYS A 63 -5.96 18.08 9.75
CA LYS A 63 -5.99 17.74 8.33
C LYS A 63 -4.57 17.53 7.79
N GLU A 64 -3.69 18.50 8.02
CA GLU A 64 -2.29 18.53 7.55
C GLU A 64 -1.50 17.32 8.04
N ARG A 65 -1.72 16.93 9.31
CA ARG A 65 -1.07 15.75 9.90
C ARG A 65 -1.57 14.48 9.21
N THR A 66 -2.88 14.36 9.02
CA THR A 66 -3.47 13.24 8.27
C THR A 66 -2.89 13.15 6.85
N ILE A 67 -2.73 14.28 6.16
CA ILE A 67 -2.13 14.36 4.82
C ILE A 67 -0.72 13.76 4.82
N VAL A 68 0.14 14.24 5.72
CA VAL A 68 1.54 13.83 5.79
C VAL A 68 1.65 12.34 6.10
N MET A 69 0.89 11.84 7.08
CA MET A 69 0.96 10.44 7.49
C MET A 69 0.45 9.52 6.37
N PHE A 70 -0.61 9.91 5.66
CA PHE A 70 -1.07 9.17 4.49
C PHE A 70 0.01 9.10 3.41
N LYS A 71 0.66 10.23 3.07
CA LYS A 71 1.71 10.27 2.04
C LYS A 71 2.85 9.30 2.38
N VAL A 72 3.30 9.28 3.63
CA VAL A 72 4.35 8.36 4.10
C VAL A 72 3.90 6.90 4.01
N ILE A 73 2.69 6.57 4.48
CA ILE A 73 2.14 5.20 4.38
C ILE A 73 2.01 4.77 2.91
N ASN A 74 1.54 5.67 2.04
CA ASN A 74 1.35 5.38 0.63
C ASN A 74 2.68 5.05 -0.08
N TRP A 75 3.74 5.80 0.24
CA TRP A 75 5.08 5.55 -0.29
C TRP A 75 5.70 4.26 0.27
N MET A 76 5.59 4.04 1.59
CA MET A 76 6.15 2.86 2.27
C MET A 76 5.47 1.54 1.88
N MET A 77 4.18 1.60 1.52
CA MET A 77 3.38 0.44 1.14
C MET A 77 2.99 0.53 -0.35
N ALA A 78 4.00 0.53 -1.22
CA ALA A 78 3.78 0.51 -2.66
C ALA A 78 3.03 -0.77 -3.07
N LEU A 79 1.93 -0.63 -3.82
CA LEU A 79 1.12 -1.75 -4.28
C LEU A 79 1.30 -1.96 -5.78
N PRO A 80 1.19 -3.21 -6.28
CA PRO A 80 1.04 -3.49 -7.69
C PRO A 80 -0.19 -2.80 -8.27
N GLU A 81 -0.17 -2.57 -9.58
CA GLU A 81 -1.14 -1.73 -10.27
C GLU A 81 -2.63 -2.05 -10.00
N PRO A 82 -3.10 -3.31 -10.07
CA PRO A 82 -4.51 -3.61 -9.80
C PRO A 82 -4.91 -3.28 -8.35
N HIS A 83 -4.02 -3.53 -7.39
CA HIS A 83 -4.26 -3.25 -5.97
C HIS A 83 -4.20 -1.75 -5.68
N GLN A 84 -3.28 -1.01 -6.31
CA GLN A 84 -3.20 0.44 -6.10
C GLN A 84 -4.43 1.15 -6.67
N ARG A 85 -4.91 0.79 -7.87
CA ARG A 85 -6.15 1.38 -8.43
C ARG A 85 -7.36 1.11 -7.53
N ARG A 86 -7.49 -0.13 -7.05
CA ARG A 86 -8.55 -0.51 -6.12
C ARG A 86 -8.45 0.29 -4.82
N TYR A 87 -7.25 0.41 -4.26
CA TYR A 87 -6.97 1.19 -3.06
C TYR A 87 -7.39 2.65 -3.23
N TRP A 88 -7.04 3.30 -4.33
CA TRP A 88 -7.45 4.69 -4.58
C TRP A 88 -8.97 4.85 -4.65
N ARG A 89 -9.68 3.90 -5.28
CA ARG A 89 -11.16 3.91 -5.29
C ARG A 89 -11.74 3.81 -3.89
N ASP A 90 -11.15 2.96 -3.04
CA ASP A 90 -11.57 2.84 -1.63
C ASP A 90 -11.31 4.12 -0.84
N VAL A 91 -10.18 4.79 -1.07
CA VAL A 91 -9.84 6.07 -0.41
C VAL A 91 -10.82 7.18 -0.79
N LEU A 92 -11.11 7.34 -2.09
CA LEU A 92 -12.07 8.34 -2.57
C LEU A 92 -13.47 8.12 -1.97
N LYS A 93 -13.88 6.85 -1.86
CA LYS A 93 -15.14 6.48 -1.22
C LYS A 93 -15.13 6.89 0.27
N LEU A 94 -14.04 6.58 0.97
CA LEU A 94 -13.87 6.89 2.39
C LEU A 94 -13.86 8.40 2.66
N GLU A 95 -13.23 9.21 1.81
CA GLU A 95 -13.23 10.69 1.93
C GLU A 95 -14.65 11.26 1.82
N LYS A 96 -15.42 10.77 0.84
CA LYS A 96 -16.83 11.15 0.67
C LYS A 96 -17.68 10.76 1.87
N GLU A 97 -17.51 9.54 2.39
CA GLU A 97 -18.24 9.05 3.57
C GLU A 97 -17.90 9.81 4.84
N ARG A 98 -16.65 10.29 4.96
CA ARG A 98 -16.17 11.04 6.13
C ARG A 98 -16.31 12.55 6.00
N ASN A 99 -16.80 13.04 4.86
CA ASN A 99 -16.91 14.47 4.52
C ASN A 99 -15.63 15.25 4.82
N MET A 100 -14.48 14.66 4.51
CA MET A 100 -13.16 15.22 4.82
C MET A 100 -12.38 15.39 3.52
N GLU A 101 -12.59 16.53 2.85
CA GLU A 101 -11.98 16.86 1.57
C GLU A 101 -10.55 17.39 1.79
N TRP A 102 -9.56 16.50 1.73
CA TRP A 102 -8.15 16.85 1.93
C TRP A 102 -7.24 16.61 0.73
N ILE A 103 -7.72 15.90 -0.29
CA ILE A 103 -7.14 15.91 -1.62
C ILE A 103 -7.89 16.97 -2.41
N SER A 104 -7.23 18.07 -2.75
CA SER A 104 -7.83 19.05 -3.66
C SER A 104 -7.88 18.48 -5.09
N PRO A 105 -8.82 18.92 -5.95
CA PRO A 105 -8.90 18.43 -7.33
C PRO A 105 -7.58 18.53 -8.12
N PRO A 106 -6.76 19.60 -7.98
CA PRO A 106 -5.43 19.64 -8.59
C PRO A 106 -4.48 18.56 -8.05
N GLU A 107 -4.47 18.31 -6.74
CA GLU A 107 -3.63 17.28 -6.13
C GLU A 107 -4.05 15.89 -6.56
N GLN A 108 -5.36 15.66 -6.76
CA GLN A 108 -5.86 14.42 -7.35
C GLN A 108 -5.31 14.21 -8.76
N SER A 109 -5.39 15.22 -9.62
CA SER A 109 -4.82 15.17 -10.98
C SER A 109 -3.32 14.93 -10.96
N PHE A 110 -2.57 15.56 -10.05
CA PHE A 110 -1.12 15.32 -9.93
C PHE A 110 -0.79 13.89 -9.47
N ILE A 111 -1.60 13.32 -8.58
CA ILE A 111 -1.45 11.93 -8.14
C ILE A 111 -1.74 10.98 -9.31
N ASP A 112 -2.83 11.20 -10.04
CA ASP A 112 -3.23 10.38 -11.19
C ASP A 112 -2.19 10.46 -12.32
N GLU A 113 -1.70 11.66 -12.62
CA GLU A 113 -0.62 11.86 -13.61
C GLU A 113 0.71 11.25 -13.15
N GLY A 114 1.09 11.46 -11.89
CA GLY A 114 2.31 10.91 -11.32
C GLY A 114 2.29 9.39 -11.35
N TRP A 115 1.12 8.79 -11.09
CA TRP A 115 0.89 7.36 -11.22
C TRP A 115 1.07 6.88 -12.67
N GLN A 116 0.40 7.53 -13.63
CA GLN A 116 0.53 7.16 -15.03
C GLN A 116 1.96 7.29 -15.56
N LYS A 117 2.66 8.37 -15.19
CA LYS A 117 4.05 8.61 -15.58
C LYS A 117 4.98 7.58 -14.95
N GLY A 118 4.83 7.30 -13.66
CA GLY A 118 5.61 6.29 -12.94
C GLY A 118 5.42 4.88 -13.52
N LEU A 119 4.19 4.49 -13.83
CA LEU A 119 3.89 3.20 -14.46
C LEU A 119 4.54 3.06 -15.84
N LYS A 120 4.37 4.07 -16.71
CA LYS A 120 4.97 4.07 -18.04
C LYS A 120 6.49 3.97 -17.97
N LYS A 121 7.10 4.72 -17.06
CA LYS A 121 8.56 4.71 -16.85
C LYS A 121 9.03 3.34 -16.34
N GLY A 122 8.41 2.81 -15.29
CA GLY A 122 8.79 1.52 -14.72
C GLY A 122 8.60 0.35 -15.68
N LEU A 123 7.54 0.35 -16.49
CA LEU A 123 7.33 -0.69 -17.51
C LEU A 123 8.40 -0.64 -18.60
N LYS A 124 8.74 0.57 -19.07
CA LYS A 124 9.78 0.77 -20.08
C LYS A 124 11.15 0.30 -19.56
N GLU A 125 11.55 0.79 -18.39
CA GLU A 125 12.83 0.45 -17.78
C GLU A 125 12.93 -1.06 -17.49
N GLY A 126 11.87 -1.66 -16.95
CA GLY A 126 11.84 -3.11 -16.69
C GLY A 126 11.92 -3.95 -17.97
N TRP A 127 11.31 -3.49 -19.07
CA TRP A 127 11.37 -4.18 -20.35
C TRP A 127 12.76 -4.10 -20.99
N GLU A 128 13.37 -2.91 -21.00
CA GLU A 128 14.72 -2.69 -21.53
C GLU A 128 15.75 -3.52 -20.76
N GLN A 129 15.71 -3.47 -19.43
CA GLN A 129 16.63 -4.25 -18.59
C GLN A 129 16.41 -5.76 -18.74
N GLY A 130 15.16 -6.21 -18.80
CA GLY A 130 14.85 -7.62 -18.98
C GLY A 130 15.32 -8.16 -20.34
N LEU A 131 15.18 -7.36 -21.40
CA LEU A 131 15.65 -7.72 -22.74
C LEU A 131 17.17 -7.80 -22.80
N GLU A 132 17.88 -6.80 -22.27
CA GLU A 132 19.34 -6.75 -22.25
C GLU A 132 19.93 -7.94 -21.47
N GLN A 133 19.42 -8.20 -20.27
CA GLN A 133 19.85 -9.34 -19.46
C GLN A 133 19.55 -10.68 -20.13
N GLY A 134 18.37 -10.81 -20.76
CA GLY A 134 18.00 -12.01 -21.50
C GLY A 134 18.92 -12.27 -22.70
N LEU A 135 19.28 -11.21 -23.44
CA LEU A 135 20.18 -11.31 -24.59
C LEU A 135 21.60 -11.71 -24.16
N GLU A 136 22.12 -11.07 -23.10
CA GLU A 136 23.46 -11.37 -22.58
C GLU A 136 23.55 -12.81 -22.06
N GLN A 137 22.53 -13.27 -21.33
CA GLN A 137 22.46 -14.65 -20.83
C GLN A 137 22.32 -15.65 -21.98
N GLY A 138 21.51 -15.35 -22.99
CA GLY A 138 21.36 -16.18 -24.19
C GLY A 138 22.67 -16.31 -24.96
N LEU A 139 23.40 -15.21 -25.13
CA LEU A 139 24.70 -15.18 -25.81
C LEU A 139 25.74 -16.02 -25.06
N LYS A 140 25.83 -15.86 -23.73
CA LYS A 140 26.73 -16.65 -22.89
C LYS A 140 26.43 -18.14 -22.94
N ARG A 141 25.16 -18.54 -22.97
CA ARG A 141 24.76 -19.96 -23.06
C ARG A 141 24.97 -20.55 -24.44
N GLY A 142 24.83 -19.77 -25.51
CA GLY A 142 25.04 -20.26 -26.89
C GLY A 142 26.52 -20.39 -27.27
N LEU A 143 27.42 -19.77 -26.51
CA LEU A 143 28.88 -19.86 -26.68
C LEU A 143 29.52 -20.98 -25.83
N GLN A 144 28.74 -21.65 -24.97
CA GLN A 144 29.14 -22.84 -24.21
C GLN A 144 28.73 -24.10 -24.95
#